data_AF-A0A8H3EHC1-F1
#
_entry.id   AF-A0A8H3EHC1-F1
#
_cell.length_a   1.000
_cell.length_b   1.000
_cell.length_c   1.000
_cell.angle_alpha   90.00
_cell.angle_beta   90.00
_cell.angle_gamma   90.00
#
_symmetry.space_group_name_H-M   'P 1'
#
loop_
_entity.id
_entity.type
_entity.pdbx_description
1 polymer ?
#
loop_
_entity_poly.entity_id
_entity_poly.type
_entity_poly.pdbx_seq_one_letter_code
_entity_poly.pdbx_strand_id
1 'polypeptide(L)'
;MSKPPLSYGLNIPQKKPPRRTIQVAAPPAEHNLSSLLSAKKHTEAAQDLDPSIYDYDGVYDDIHHAAAATAKKSDAPKGQPKYMANLLAAAETRKRDQLRAKEKMLQKEREAEGEEYADKDKFVTGAYKAQQEEIRRLEEEERKRETAEAERRRKGGGGMRELYKGLLDREEKRHDEAVQAVEIGKKKKKKSVFEEEEEEEEKVKEKSEADLAKETGAAVNEDGQVVDKRELLRAGLNVKARSKTGDDDRMKEGETNRNEATSMMFGGRNGSKQAMRERQSRMLEAQLEAATKRAAEDERVEQEALQRAAKSRKTQGEISSAKERYLQRKREAEAAAKAEATES
;
A
#
# COMPACT_ATOMS: atom_id res chain seq x y z
N MET A 1 37.83 -37.48 33.17
CA MET A 1 36.73 -36.52 33.41
C MET A 1 35.61 -36.84 32.44
N SER A 2 34.57 -37.55 32.87
CA SER A 2 33.48 -38.03 32.01
C SER A 2 32.42 -36.94 31.81
N LYS A 3 32.02 -36.68 30.57
CA LYS A 3 30.91 -35.75 30.27
C LYS A 3 29.57 -36.46 30.56
N PRO A 4 28.56 -35.79 31.13
CA PRO A 4 27.25 -36.40 31.35
C PRO A 4 26.47 -36.54 30.02
N PRO A 5 25.58 -37.54 29.89
CA PRO A 5 24.79 -37.73 28.67
C PRO A 5 23.65 -36.71 28.58
N LEU A 6 23.47 -36.10 27.41
CA LEU A 6 22.29 -35.29 27.09
C LEU A 6 21.06 -36.20 26.99
N SER A 7 20.13 -36.08 27.93
CA SER A 7 18.79 -36.65 27.80
C SER A 7 17.90 -35.71 26.98
N TYR A 8 17.46 -36.16 25.81
CA TYR A 8 16.39 -35.52 25.07
C TYR A 8 15.05 -36.01 25.62
N GLY A 9 14.51 -35.29 26.59
CA GLY A 9 13.15 -35.52 27.07
C GLY A 9 12.13 -34.98 26.07
N LEU A 10 11.22 -35.83 25.60
CA LEU A 10 9.96 -35.39 24.99
C LEU A 10 9.21 -34.52 26.02
N ASN A 11 9.04 -33.23 25.72
CA ASN A 11 8.14 -32.36 26.46
C ASN A 11 6.69 -32.78 26.18
N ILE A 12 6.18 -33.70 26.99
CA ILE A 12 4.75 -33.99 27.08
C ILE A 12 4.09 -32.70 27.61
N PRO A 13 3.13 -32.10 26.89
CA PRO A 13 2.49 -30.88 27.36
C PRO A 13 1.72 -31.19 28.64
N GLN A 14 2.24 -30.75 29.78
CA GLN A 14 1.53 -30.85 31.04
C GLN A 14 0.20 -30.10 30.89
N LYS A 15 -0.92 -30.79 31.18
CA LYS A 15 -2.25 -30.18 31.26
C LYS A 15 -2.15 -28.94 32.13
N LYS A 16 -2.41 -27.78 31.54
CA LYS A 16 -2.45 -26.50 32.27
C LYS A 16 -3.39 -26.68 33.47
N PRO A 17 -2.98 -26.30 34.70
CA PRO A 17 -3.88 -26.36 35.84
C PRO A 17 -5.12 -25.53 35.52
N PRO A 18 -6.32 -25.91 36.02
CA PRO A 18 -7.50 -25.08 35.83
C PRO A 18 -7.17 -23.68 36.36
N ARG A 19 -7.38 -22.68 35.50
CA ARG A 19 -7.18 -21.27 35.83
C ARG A 19 -7.97 -21.03 37.11
N ARG A 20 -7.27 -20.81 38.23
CA ARG A 20 -7.92 -20.32 39.46
C ARG A 20 -8.63 -19.04 39.06
N THR A 21 -9.94 -19.10 38.95
CA THR A 21 -10.76 -17.89 38.95
C THR A 21 -10.46 -17.25 40.28
N ILE A 22 -9.61 -16.22 40.27
CA ILE A 22 -9.54 -15.29 41.38
C ILE A 22 -10.96 -14.76 41.44
N GLN A 23 -11.76 -15.27 42.37
CA GLN A 23 -12.93 -14.57 42.82
C GLN A 23 -12.36 -13.29 43.41
N VAL A 24 -12.26 -12.26 42.59
CA VAL A 24 -12.07 -10.91 43.08
C VAL A 24 -13.36 -10.66 43.85
N ALA A 25 -13.32 -10.95 45.16
CA ALA A 25 -14.35 -10.50 46.06
C ALA A 25 -14.50 -9.02 45.76
N ALA A 26 -15.70 -8.63 45.30
CA ALA A 26 -15.99 -7.23 45.06
C ALA A 26 -15.55 -6.47 46.32
N PRO A 27 -14.68 -5.45 46.20
CA PRO A 27 -14.27 -4.70 47.38
C PRO A 27 -15.54 -4.21 48.08
N PRO A 28 -15.60 -4.25 49.43
CA PRO A 28 -16.76 -3.77 50.15
C PRO A 28 -17.11 -2.37 49.63
N ALA A 29 -18.38 -2.15 49.32
CA ALA A 29 -18.92 -0.92 48.73
C ALA A 29 -18.91 0.27 49.72
N GLU A 30 -17.86 0.38 50.52
CA GLU A 30 -17.53 1.56 51.30
C GLU A 30 -16.66 2.44 50.40
N HIS A 31 -17.31 3.18 49.51
CA HIS A 31 -16.65 4.27 48.84
C HIS A 31 -16.25 5.29 49.91
N ASN A 32 -14.97 5.33 50.27
CA ASN A 32 -14.44 6.35 51.15
C ASN A 32 -14.88 7.71 50.62
N LEU A 33 -15.83 8.37 51.30
CA LEU A 33 -16.41 9.65 50.87
C LEU A 33 -15.32 10.71 50.66
N SER A 34 -14.27 10.64 51.48
CA SER A 34 -13.04 11.44 51.35
C SER A 34 -12.32 11.19 50.02
N SER A 35 -12.19 9.92 49.60
CA SER A 35 -11.58 9.55 48.32
C SER A 35 -12.42 9.97 47.12
N LEU A 36 -13.75 9.96 47.23
CA LEU A 36 -14.63 10.45 46.17
C LEU A 36 -14.57 11.98 46.07
N LEU A 37 -14.54 12.68 47.20
CA LEU A 37 -14.38 14.14 47.24
C LEU A 37 -13.03 14.58 46.67
N SER A 38 -11.93 13.89 47.01
CA SER A 38 -10.63 14.17 46.42
C SER A 38 -10.62 13.88 44.92
N ALA A 39 -11.21 12.76 44.48
CA ALA A 39 -11.31 12.43 43.06
C ALA A 39 -12.08 13.51 42.29
N LYS A 40 -13.23 13.97 42.80
CA LYS A 40 -14.01 15.06 42.19
C LYS A 40 -13.23 16.37 42.08
N LYS A 41 -12.53 16.76 43.15
CA LYS A 41 -11.66 17.95 43.10
C LYS A 41 -10.56 17.82 42.05
N HIS A 42 -9.97 16.64 41.91
CA HIS A 42 -8.98 16.39 40.88
C HIS A 42 -9.58 16.37 39.47
N THR A 43 -10.79 15.85 39.28
CA THR A 43 -11.47 15.87 37.97
C THR A 43 -11.87 17.28 37.57
N GLU A 44 -12.42 18.08 38.50
CA GLU A 44 -12.78 19.48 38.26
C GLU A 44 -11.54 20.31 37.94
N ALA A 45 -10.50 20.23 38.78
CA ALA A 45 -9.24 20.93 38.51
C ALA A 45 -8.59 20.51 37.18
N ALA A 46 -8.76 19.26 36.75
CA ALA A 46 -8.27 18.79 35.47
C ALA A 46 -9.09 19.31 34.28
N GLN A 47 -10.41 19.39 34.42
CA GLN A 47 -11.32 19.95 33.41
C GLN A 47 -11.13 21.46 33.26
N ASP A 48 -10.88 22.19 34.35
CA ASP A 48 -10.59 23.62 34.34
C ASP A 48 -9.30 23.94 33.57
N LEU A 49 -8.30 23.05 33.64
CA LEU A 49 -7.02 23.19 32.94
C LEU A 49 -7.14 22.82 31.44
N ASP A 50 -7.82 21.72 31.13
CA ASP A 50 -8.11 21.30 29.75
C ASP A 50 -9.49 20.62 29.66
N PRO A 51 -10.49 21.30 29.06
CA PRO A 51 -11.80 20.70 28.83
C PRO A 51 -11.75 19.43 27.96
N SER A 52 -10.69 19.26 27.15
CA SER A 52 -10.49 18.08 26.30
C SER A 52 -9.78 16.91 26.99
N ILE A 53 -9.50 16.98 28.30
CA ILE A 53 -8.69 15.97 28.99
C ILE A 53 -9.28 14.55 28.96
N TYR A 54 -10.62 14.45 28.87
CA TYR A 54 -11.34 13.17 28.81
C TYR A 54 -11.83 12.79 27.40
N ASP A 55 -11.51 13.59 26.36
CA ASP A 55 -11.84 13.28 24.96
C ASP A 55 -10.87 12.26 24.37
N TYR A 56 -10.92 11.03 24.86
CA TYR A 56 -10.05 9.93 24.40
C TYR A 56 -10.36 9.51 22.96
N ASP A 57 -11.65 9.47 22.60
CA ASP A 57 -12.11 9.02 21.28
C ASP A 57 -11.67 10.00 20.20
N GLY A 58 -11.83 11.30 20.45
CA GLY A 58 -11.39 12.34 19.53
C GLY A 58 -9.88 12.33 19.24
N VAL A 59 -9.06 12.15 20.27
CA VAL A 59 -7.59 12.04 20.11
C VAL A 59 -7.22 10.74 19.38
N TYR A 60 -7.90 9.64 19.70
CA TYR A 60 -7.67 8.36 19.04
C TYR A 60 -7.97 8.43 17.54
N ASP A 61 -9.12 8.97 17.17
CA ASP A 61 -9.51 9.18 15.78
C ASP A 61 -8.50 10.07 15.04
N ASP A 62 -8.05 11.18 15.64
CA ASP A 62 -7.05 12.07 15.04
C ASP A 62 -5.72 11.34 14.77
N ILE A 63 -5.24 10.53 15.72
CA ILE A 63 -4.00 9.72 15.57
C ILE A 63 -4.19 8.66 14.48
N HIS A 64 -5.32 7.97 14.48
CA HIS A 64 -5.60 6.91 13.51
C HIS A 64 -5.80 7.45 12.09
N HIS A 65 -6.46 8.60 11.96
CA HIS A 65 -6.58 9.32 10.69
C HIS A 65 -5.22 9.81 10.19
N ALA A 66 -4.35 10.32 11.06
CA ALA A 66 -2.98 10.71 10.71
C ALA A 66 -2.15 9.48 10.26
N ALA A 67 -2.24 8.37 10.99
CA ALA A 67 -1.56 7.12 10.63
C ALA A 67 -2.06 6.56 9.29
N ALA A 68 -3.36 6.62 9.03
CA ALA A 68 -3.93 6.19 7.75
C ALA A 68 -3.50 7.11 6.59
N ALA A 69 -3.39 8.42 6.83
CA ALA A 69 -2.93 9.37 5.83
C ALA A 69 -1.44 9.17 5.48
N THR A 70 -0.60 8.88 6.47
CA THR A 70 0.83 8.59 6.24
C THR A 70 1.04 7.24 5.54
N ALA A 71 0.25 6.22 5.89
CA ALA A 71 0.24 4.93 5.20
C ALA A 71 -0.10 5.10 3.71
N LYS A 72 -1.16 5.86 3.39
CA LYS A 72 -1.57 6.17 2.00
C LYS A 72 -0.53 6.98 1.22
N LYS A 73 0.28 7.81 1.89
CA LYS A 73 1.39 8.54 1.26
C LYS A 73 2.62 7.64 1.02
N SER A 74 2.78 6.59 1.84
CA SER A 74 3.89 5.63 1.72
C SER A 74 3.61 4.49 0.74
N ASP A 75 2.34 4.25 0.42
CA ASP A 75 1.96 3.48 -0.76
C ASP A 75 2.41 4.26 -2.00
N ALA A 76 3.22 3.59 -2.82
CA ALA A 76 4.10 4.17 -3.83
C ALA A 76 3.47 5.34 -4.62
N PRO A 77 4.24 6.39 -4.93
CA PRO A 77 3.73 7.48 -5.75
C PRO A 77 3.28 6.89 -7.09
N LYS A 78 1.98 6.93 -7.36
CA LYS A 78 1.40 6.69 -8.69
C LYS A 78 1.63 5.28 -9.24
N GLY A 79 1.08 4.24 -8.60
CA GLY A 79 0.80 2.96 -9.24
C GLY A 79 1.99 2.10 -9.68
N GLN A 80 3.23 2.48 -9.33
CA GLN A 80 4.38 1.61 -9.57
C GLN A 80 4.54 0.57 -8.45
N PRO A 81 4.97 -0.67 -8.78
CA PRO A 81 5.26 -1.67 -7.76
C PRO A 81 6.38 -1.19 -6.83
N LYS A 82 6.26 -1.50 -5.54
CA LYS A 82 7.20 -1.10 -4.47
C LYS A 82 8.68 -1.36 -4.78
N TYR A 83 8.97 -2.38 -5.60
CA TYR A 83 10.34 -2.81 -5.92
C TYR A 83 10.79 -2.55 -7.35
N MET A 84 9.90 -2.05 -8.24
CA MET A 84 10.24 -1.90 -9.67
C MET A 84 11.36 -0.89 -9.89
N ALA A 85 11.28 0.26 -9.20
CA ALA A 85 12.32 1.29 -9.30
C ALA A 85 13.70 0.75 -8.92
N ASN A 86 13.79 -0.05 -7.85
CA ASN A 86 15.05 -0.65 -7.42
C ASN A 86 15.55 -1.69 -8.43
N LEU A 87 14.65 -2.46 -9.05
CA LEU A 87 15.02 -3.42 -10.08
C LEU A 87 15.57 -2.74 -11.32
N LEU A 88 14.92 -1.66 -11.78
CA LEU A 88 15.37 -0.84 -12.91
C LEU A 88 16.72 -0.19 -12.60
N ALA A 89 16.87 0.44 -11.44
CA ALA A 89 18.14 1.02 -11.01
C ALA A 89 19.27 -0.04 -10.98
N ALA A 90 19.00 -1.23 -10.46
CA ALA A 90 19.96 -2.34 -10.43
C ALA A 90 20.27 -2.89 -11.84
N ALA A 91 19.31 -2.85 -12.77
CA ALA A 91 19.57 -3.22 -14.16
C ALA A 91 20.47 -2.18 -14.83
N GLU A 92 20.26 -0.89 -14.57
CA GLU A 92 21.11 0.16 -15.11
C GLU A 92 22.54 0.13 -14.55
N THR A 93 22.72 -0.10 -13.24
CA THR A 93 24.08 -0.24 -12.66
C THR A 93 24.83 -1.39 -13.31
N ARG A 94 24.18 -2.55 -13.47
CA ARG A 94 24.79 -3.70 -14.18
C ARG A 94 25.15 -3.37 -15.62
N LYS A 95 24.32 -2.61 -16.34
CA LYS A 95 24.65 -2.16 -17.71
C LYS A 95 25.89 -1.28 -17.72
N ARG A 96 26.00 -0.32 -16.78
CA ARG A 96 27.19 0.53 -16.63
C ARG A 96 28.43 -0.31 -16.31
N ASP A 97 28.32 -1.27 -15.39
CA ASP A 97 29.43 -2.16 -15.04
C ASP A 97 29.86 -3.06 -16.19
N GLN A 98 28.92 -3.58 -16.98
CA GLN A 98 29.22 -4.35 -18.19
C GLN A 98 29.96 -3.51 -19.23
N LEU A 99 29.58 -2.24 -19.41
CA LEU A 99 30.28 -1.33 -20.33
C LEU A 99 31.71 -1.06 -19.84
N ARG A 100 31.90 -0.81 -18.54
CA ARG A 100 33.24 -0.64 -17.93
C ARG A 100 34.09 -1.90 -18.08
N ALA A 101 33.52 -3.07 -17.87
CA ALA A 101 34.24 -4.34 -18.00
C ALA A 101 34.69 -4.58 -19.45
N LYS A 102 33.81 -4.31 -20.43
CA LYS A 102 34.15 -4.39 -21.85
C LYS A 102 35.23 -3.39 -22.24
N GLU A 103 35.19 -2.18 -21.71
CA GLU A 103 36.23 -1.18 -21.98
C GLU A 103 37.59 -1.60 -21.40
N LYS A 104 37.63 -2.06 -20.15
CA LYS A 104 38.86 -2.57 -19.52
C LYS A 104 39.40 -3.79 -20.26
N MET A 105 38.52 -4.66 -20.76
CA MET A 105 38.91 -5.80 -21.61
C MET A 105 39.56 -5.31 -22.91
N LEU A 106 38.93 -4.36 -23.60
CA LEU A 106 39.47 -3.80 -24.85
C LEU A 106 40.78 -3.05 -24.64
N GLN A 107 40.93 -2.33 -23.51
CA GLN A 107 42.19 -1.69 -23.14
C GLN A 107 43.29 -2.73 -22.93
N LYS A 108 42.99 -3.82 -22.21
CA LYS A 108 43.93 -4.93 -21.99
C LYS A 108 44.33 -5.65 -23.28
N GLU A 109 43.38 -5.84 -24.20
CA GLU A 109 43.65 -6.40 -25.53
C GLU A 109 44.58 -5.48 -26.33
N ARG A 110 44.33 -4.16 -26.31
CA ARG A 110 45.21 -3.18 -26.97
C ARG A 110 46.58 -3.05 -26.33
N GLU A 111 46.72 -3.27 -25.03
CA GLU A 111 48.03 -3.30 -24.37
C GLU A 111 48.80 -4.54 -24.80
N ALA A 112 48.13 -5.70 -24.88
CA ALA A 112 48.73 -6.94 -25.34
C ALA A 112 49.13 -6.89 -26.83
N GLU A 113 48.26 -6.37 -27.71
CA GLU A 113 48.57 -6.15 -29.13
C GLU A 113 49.48 -4.94 -29.38
N GLY A 114 49.56 -4.04 -28.39
CA GLY A 114 50.34 -2.81 -28.47
C GLY A 114 51.85 -3.05 -28.45
N GLU A 115 52.31 -4.19 -27.95
CA GLU A 115 53.71 -4.61 -28.08
C GLU A 115 54.05 -5.01 -29.54
N GLU A 116 53.08 -5.55 -30.28
CA GLU A 116 53.25 -5.95 -31.69
C GLU A 116 53.07 -4.78 -32.66
N TYR A 117 52.32 -3.75 -32.27
CA TYR A 117 52.02 -2.57 -33.10
C TYR A 117 52.52 -1.24 -32.52
N ALA A 118 53.59 -1.28 -31.70
CA ALA A 118 54.18 -0.10 -31.08
C ALA A 118 54.65 0.95 -32.10
N ASP A 119 55.11 0.50 -33.27
CA ASP A 119 55.63 1.36 -34.35
C ASP A 119 54.52 1.99 -35.22
N LYS A 120 53.24 1.67 -34.97
CA LYS A 120 52.10 2.20 -35.74
C LYS A 120 51.32 3.25 -34.95
N ASP A 121 50.82 4.25 -35.68
CA ASP A 121 50.01 5.33 -35.10
C ASP A 121 48.67 4.82 -34.55
N LYS A 122 48.32 5.28 -33.34
CA LYS A 122 47.06 4.91 -32.65
C LYS A 122 45.95 5.89 -33.00
N PHE A 123 44.97 5.46 -33.79
CA PHE A 123 43.80 6.28 -34.15
C PHE A 123 42.59 5.90 -33.31
N VAL A 124 41.99 6.90 -32.67
CA VAL A 124 40.77 6.75 -31.86
C VAL A 124 39.64 7.55 -32.49
N THR A 125 38.51 6.89 -32.78
CA THR A 125 37.32 7.54 -33.35
C THR A 125 36.70 8.51 -32.34
N GLY A 126 36.13 9.63 -32.82
CA GLY A 126 35.51 10.63 -31.95
C GLY A 126 34.41 10.07 -31.05
N ALA A 127 33.63 9.10 -31.55
CA ALA A 127 32.59 8.41 -30.78
C ALA A 127 33.15 7.61 -29.60
N TYR A 128 34.31 6.94 -29.78
CA TYR A 128 34.95 6.21 -28.70
C TYR A 128 35.51 7.14 -27.63
N LYS A 129 36.09 8.29 -28.02
CA LYS A 129 36.53 9.32 -27.06
C LYS A 129 35.36 9.83 -26.22
N ALA A 130 34.22 10.12 -26.86
CA ALA A 130 33.01 10.55 -26.16
C ALA A 130 32.49 9.47 -25.18
N GLN A 131 32.52 8.19 -25.58
CA GLN A 131 32.13 7.07 -24.72
C GLN A 131 33.06 6.93 -23.50
N GLN A 132 34.39 7.07 -23.69
CA GLN A 132 35.35 7.05 -22.59
C GLN A 132 35.13 8.20 -21.61
N GLU A 133 34.86 9.41 -22.12
CA GLU A 133 34.55 10.56 -21.27
C GLU A 133 33.27 10.37 -20.47
N GLU A 134 32.23 9.81 -21.07
CA GLU A 134 30.97 9.49 -20.36
C GLU A 134 31.21 8.49 -19.23
N ILE A 135 31.92 7.39 -19.51
CA ILE A 135 32.24 6.35 -18.51
C ILE A 135 33.07 6.95 -17.37
N ARG A 136 34.07 7.77 -17.70
CA ARG A 136 34.92 8.44 -16.70
C ARG A 136 34.13 9.41 -15.83
N ARG A 137 33.22 10.20 -16.42
CA ARG A 137 32.32 11.09 -15.65
C ARG A 137 31.43 10.31 -14.69
N LEU A 138 30.85 9.19 -15.15
CA LEU A 138 30.01 8.32 -14.31
C LEU A 138 30.82 7.65 -13.18
N GLU A 139 32.05 7.23 -13.45
CA GLU A 139 32.97 6.68 -12.44
C GLU A 139 33.37 7.73 -11.39
N GLU A 140 33.68 8.96 -11.79
CA GLU A 140 34.00 10.04 -10.86
C GLU A 140 32.80 10.41 -9.97
N GLU A 141 31.58 10.40 -10.52
CA GLU A 141 30.36 10.63 -9.74
C GLU A 141 30.10 9.51 -8.74
N GLU A 142 30.20 8.25 -9.17
CA GLU A 142 30.05 7.10 -8.27
C GLU A 142 31.14 7.06 -7.20
N ARG A 143 32.39 7.38 -7.55
CA ARG A 143 33.48 7.46 -6.58
C ARG A 143 33.24 8.56 -5.55
N LYS A 144 32.74 9.73 -5.96
CA LYS A 144 32.35 10.79 -5.01
C LYS A 144 31.23 10.32 -4.09
N ARG A 145 30.19 9.67 -4.62
CA ARG A 145 29.10 9.09 -3.82
C ARG A 145 29.61 8.03 -2.84
N GLU A 146 30.48 7.13 -3.28
CA GLU A 146 31.07 6.09 -2.44
C GLU A 146 31.95 6.70 -1.34
N THR A 147 32.78 7.71 -1.64
CA THR A 147 33.59 8.39 -0.62
C THR A 147 32.72 9.08 0.44
N ALA A 148 31.64 9.74 0.03
CA ALA A 148 30.69 10.36 0.95
C ALA A 148 29.94 9.32 1.79
N GLU A 149 29.53 8.19 1.19
CA GLU A 149 28.90 7.09 1.93
C GLU A 149 29.89 6.42 2.88
N ALA A 150 31.14 6.20 2.47
CA ALA A 150 32.19 5.67 3.31
C ALA A 150 32.51 6.60 4.48
N GLU A 151 32.55 7.91 4.26
CA GLU A 151 32.70 8.91 5.31
C GLU A 151 31.50 8.89 6.27
N ARG A 152 30.27 8.79 5.74
CA ARG A 152 29.07 8.63 6.56
C ARG A 152 29.10 7.34 7.37
N ARG A 153 29.53 6.21 6.79
CA ARG A 153 29.69 4.94 7.49
C ARG A 153 30.77 5.00 8.59
N ARG A 154 31.86 5.73 8.34
CA ARG A 154 32.91 6.00 9.34
C ARG A 154 32.38 6.85 10.50
N LYS A 155 31.60 7.89 10.22
CA LYS A 155 31.04 8.80 11.25
C LYS A 155 29.83 8.21 11.98
N GLY A 156 29.00 7.42 11.30
CA GLY A 156 27.70 6.97 11.77
C GLY A 156 27.65 5.55 12.35
N GLY A 157 28.77 4.82 12.39
CA GLY A 157 28.78 3.44 12.89
C GLY A 157 27.96 2.51 12.00
N GLY A 158 28.51 2.15 10.84
CA GLY A 158 27.84 1.26 9.88
C GLY A 158 27.38 -0.08 10.48
N GLY A 159 26.24 -0.58 9.99
CA GLY A 159 25.69 -1.89 10.34
C GLY A 159 24.28 -1.82 10.94
N MET A 160 23.94 -2.81 11.77
CA MET A 160 22.61 -2.94 12.38
C MET A 160 22.23 -1.75 13.27
N ARG A 161 23.21 -1.06 13.87
CA ARG A 161 22.95 0.11 14.73
C ARG A 161 22.31 1.26 13.96
N GLU A 162 22.81 1.57 12.76
CA GLU A 162 22.22 2.59 11.87
C GLU A 162 20.84 2.15 11.36
N LEU A 163 20.62 0.84 11.16
CA LEU A 163 19.30 0.31 10.79
C LEU A 163 18.29 0.47 11.92
N TYR A 164 18.66 0.15 13.17
CA TYR A 164 17.82 0.36 14.35
C TYR A 164 17.59 1.84 14.61
N LYS A 165 18.64 2.68 14.52
CA LYS A 165 18.52 4.13 14.60
C LYS A 165 17.56 4.68 13.55
N GLY A 166 17.71 4.26 12.29
CA GLY A 166 16.80 4.68 11.23
C GLY A 166 15.38 4.14 11.37
N LEU A 167 15.15 3.04 12.09
CA LEU A 167 13.81 2.59 12.46
C LEU A 167 13.22 3.48 13.56
N LEU A 168 13.99 3.75 14.61
CA LEU A 168 13.59 4.66 15.70
C LEU A 168 13.32 6.07 15.17
N ASP A 169 14.21 6.64 14.35
CA ASP A 169 14.02 7.95 13.72
C ASP A 169 12.73 8.00 12.86
N ARG A 170 12.32 6.89 12.26
CA ARG A 170 11.05 6.80 11.50
C ARG A 170 9.84 6.70 12.42
N GLU A 171 9.96 5.96 13.51
CA GLU A 171 8.91 5.85 14.52
C GLU A 171 8.72 7.18 15.26
N GLU A 172 9.80 7.88 15.61
CA GLU A 172 9.78 9.23 16.18
C GLU A 172 9.08 10.20 15.23
N LYS A 173 9.44 10.22 13.94
CA LYS A 173 8.75 11.07 12.95
C LYS A 173 7.26 10.78 12.84
N ARG A 174 6.87 9.50 12.84
CA ARG A 174 5.45 9.12 12.82
C ARG A 174 4.73 9.57 14.08
N HIS A 175 5.39 9.47 15.23
CA HIS A 175 4.85 9.94 16.50
C HIS A 175 4.71 11.48 16.49
N ASP A 176 5.72 12.21 16.05
CA ASP A 176 5.68 13.68 15.94
C ASP A 176 4.58 14.15 14.99
N GLU A 177 4.40 13.47 13.86
CA GLU A 177 3.30 13.73 12.93
C GLU A 177 1.92 13.46 13.56
N ALA A 178 1.80 12.40 14.36
CA ALA A 178 0.57 12.09 15.09
C ALA A 178 0.27 13.13 16.17
N VAL A 179 1.28 13.54 16.96
CA VAL A 179 1.12 14.60 17.97
C VAL A 179 0.75 15.92 17.32
N GLN A 180 1.40 16.30 16.22
CA GLN A 180 1.03 17.51 15.46
C GLN A 180 -0.40 17.43 14.91
N ALA A 181 -0.83 16.26 14.42
CA ALA A 181 -2.20 16.07 13.96
C ALA A 181 -3.21 16.26 15.08
N VAL A 182 -2.94 15.71 16.28
CA VAL A 182 -3.76 15.91 17.48
C VAL A 182 -3.77 17.37 17.91
N GLU A 183 -2.62 18.06 17.90
CA GLU A 183 -2.57 19.50 18.21
C GLU A 183 -3.40 20.34 17.22
N ILE A 184 -3.35 20.00 15.93
CA ILE A 184 -4.17 20.65 14.91
C ILE A 184 -5.65 20.32 15.11
N GLY A 185 -5.99 19.08 15.44
CA GLY A 185 -7.35 18.63 15.77
C GLY A 185 -7.89 19.38 16.99
N LYS A 186 -7.12 19.48 18.08
CA LYS A 186 -7.43 20.27 19.27
C LYS A 186 -7.64 21.75 18.95
N LYS A 187 -6.78 22.36 18.12
CA LYS A 187 -6.95 23.77 17.70
C LYS A 187 -8.22 23.98 16.86
N LYS A 188 -8.55 23.04 15.97
CA LYS A 188 -9.79 23.08 15.19
C LYS A 188 -11.03 22.93 16.07
N LYS A 189 -11.03 21.96 17.00
CA LYS A 189 -12.11 21.75 17.97
C LYS A 189 -12.30 22.96 18.89
N LYS A 190 -11.22 23.56 19.39
CA LYS A 190 -11.32 24.81 20.18
C LYS A 190 -11.91 25.97 19.38
N LYS A 191 -11.64 26.03 18.08
CA LYS A 191 -12.20 27.06 17.20
C LYS A 191 -13.69 26.79 16.88
N SER A 192 -14.07 25.54 16.64
CA SER A 192 -15.47 25.18 16.37
C SER A 192 -16.35 25.32 17.61
N VAL A 193 -15.84 25.01 18.82
CA VAL A 193 -16.57 25.24 20.07
C VAL A 193 -16.81 26.74 20.30
N PHE A 194 -15.84 27.60 19.97
CA PHE A 194 -16.02 29.05 20.09
C PHE A 194 -17.04 29.60 19.07
N GLU A 195 -17.08 29.04 17.85
CA GLU A 195 -18.08 29.41 16.82
C GLU A 195 -19.48 28.84 17.13
N GLU A 196 -19.58 27.64 17.72
CA GLU A 196 -20.85 27.05 18.17
C GLU A 196 -21.42 27.74 19.42
N GLU A 197 -20.57 28.15 20.38
CA GLU A 197 -20.99 28.93 21.55
C GLU A 197 -21.51 30.34 21.15
N GLU A 198 -20.89 31.01 20.17
CA GLU A 198 -21.41 32.29 19.64
C GLU A 198 -22.74 32.12 18.90
N GLU A 199 -22.92 31.05 18.11
CA GLU A 199 -24.20 30.77 17.44
C GLU A 199 -25.32 30.32 18.38
N GLU A 200 -25.01 29.59 19.45
CA GLU A 200 -26.00 29.21 20.47
C GLU A 200 -26.41 30.41 21.33
N GLU A 201 -25.48 31.31 21.69
CA GLU A 201 -25.82 32.54 22.41
C GLU A 201 -26.68 33.53 21.58
N GLU A 202 -26.52 33.57 20.25
CA GLU A 202 -27.43 34.33 19.37
C GLU A 202 -28.80 33.64 19.22
N LYS A 203 -28.84 32.31 19.05
CA LYS A 203 -30.11 31.56 18.92
C LYS A 203 -30.96 31.53 20.20
N VAL A 204 -30.33 31.55 21.38
CA VAL A 204 -31.04 31.59 22.68
C VAL A 204 -31.63 32.98 22.96
N LYS A 205 -31.11 34.06 22.36
CA LYS A 205 -31.68 35.40 22.50
C LYS A 205 -32.86 35.68 21.55
N GLU A 206 -32.98 34.96 20.43
CA GLU A 206 -34.07 35.16 19.46
C GLU A 206 -35.24 34.17 19.57
N LYS A 207 -35.06 32.97 20.13
CA LYS A 207 -36.17 32.00 20.28
C LYS A 207 -36.82 32.07 21.66
N SER A 208 -37.91 32.82 21.77
CA SER A 208 -38.82 32.71 22.92
C SER A 208 -39.46 31.30 22.97
N GLU A 209 -39.77 30.82 24.19
CA GLU A 209 -40.33 29.48 24.47
C GLU A 209 -41.54 29.08 23.60
N ALA A 210 -42.22 30.05 22.97
CA ALA A 210 -43.37 29.85 22.11
C ALA A 210 -43.05 29.23 20.74
N ASP A 211 -41.83 29.37 20.22
CA ASP A 211 -41.47 28.83 18.88
C ASP A 211 -40.90 27.40 18.94
N LEU A 212 -40.38 26.99 20.12
CA LEU A 212 -39.93 25.62 20.41
C LEU A 212 -41.09 24.60 20.38
N ALA A 213 -42.32 25.05 20.65
CA ALA A 213 -43.53 24.21 20.59
C ALA A 213 -44.00 23.93 19.16
N LYS A 214 -43.69 24.80 18.19
CA LYS A 214 -44.10 24.62 16.78
C LYS A 214 -43.11 23.73 16.01
N GLU A 215 -41.84 23.75 16.40
CA GLU A 215 -40.76 23.03 15.70
C GLU A 215 -40.71 21.53 16.06
N THR A 216 -41.23 21.13 17.23
CA THR A 216 -41.16 19.73 17.72
C THR A 216 -42.31 18.82 17.24
N GLY A 217 -43.29 19.36 16.49
CA GLY A 217 -44.32 18.55 15.82
C GLY A 217 -45.12 17.61 16.74
N ALA A 218 -45.22 17.96 18.02
CA ALA A 218 -45.92 17.22 19.04
C ALA A 218 -47.40 17.65 19.10
N ALA A 219 -48.30 16.67 19.19
CA ALA A 219 -49.73 16.95 19.26
C ALA A 219 -50.09 17.39 20.67
N VAL A 220 -50.69 18.57 20.78
CA VAL A 220 -51.16 19.13 22.04
C VAL A 220 -52.64 18.77 22.20
N ASN A 221 -53.00 18.09 23.28
CA ASN A 221 -54.40 17.81 23.58
C ASN A 221 -55.14 19.11 23.99
N GLU A 222 -56.48 19.11 24.01
CA GLU A 222 -57.30 20.30 24.35
C GLU A 222 -56.99 20.92 25.73
N ASP A 223 -56.30 20.18 26.61
CA ASP A 223 -55.82 20.64 27.92
C ASP A 223 -54.36 21.19 27.93
N GLY A 224 -53.75 21.43 26.75
CA GLY A 224 -52.44 22.08 26.64
C GLY A 224 -51.24 21.18 26.99
N GLN A 225 -51.46 19.88 27.23
CA GLN A 225 -50.38 18.92 27.49
C GLN A 225 -49.84 18.32 26.18
N VAL A 226 -48.52 18.31 26.04
CA VAL A 226 -47.79 17.77 24.89
C VAL A 226 -47.71 16.25 25.04
N VAL A 227 -48.39 15.49 24.17
CA VAL A 227 -48.39 14.02 24.21
C VAL A 227 -47.57 13.45 23.05
N ASP A 228 -46.68 12.53 23.39
CA ASP A 228 -45.69 11.97 22.47
C ASP A 228 -46.29 10.80 21.65
N LYS A 229 -46.09 10.78 20.33
CA LYS A 229 -46.81 9.89 19.39
C LYS A 229 -46.59 8.39 19.66
N ARG A 230 -45.56 8.03 20.43
CA ARG A 230 -45.23 6.65 20.80
C ARG A 230 -46.15 6.10 21.88
N GLU A 231 -46.75 6.94 22.71
CA GLU A 231 -47.70 6.51 23.74
C GLU A 231 -49.03 6.08 23.14
N LEU A 232 -49.44 6.69 22.02
CA LEU A 232 -50.62 6.32 21.24
C LEU A 232 -50.48 4.95 20.52
N LEU A 233 -49.27 4.46 20.30
CA LEU A 233 -49.00 3.26 19.49
C LEU A 233 -48.64 2.00 20.29
N ARG A 234 -48.63 2.05 21.64
CA ARG A 234 -48.26 0.91 22.49
C ARG A 234 -49.42 -0.07 22.73
N ALA A 235 -50.65 0.27 22.32
CA ALA A 235 -51.82 -0.57 22.46
C ALA A 235 -52.01 -1.52 21.26
N GLY A 236 -51.23 -2.61 21.25
CA GLY A 236 -51.69 -3.92 20.77
C GLY A 236 -51.27 -4.39 19.37
N LEU A 237 -50.27 -5.29 19.30
CA LEU A 237 -50.25 -6.49 18.42
C LEU A 237 -49.09 -7.44 18.79
N ASN A 238 -49.39 -8.63 19.34
CA ASN A 238 -48.40 -9.69 19.62
C ASN A 238 -48.48 -10.79 18.54
N VAL A 239 -47.55 -10.81 17.58
CA VAL A 239 -47.43 -11.89 16.58
C VAL A 239 -46.13 -12.66 16.82
N LYS A 240 -46.25 -13.95 17.19
CA LYS A 240 -45.12 -14.87 17.38
C LYS A 240 -44.70 -15.47 16.05
N ALA A 241 -43.43 -15.32 15.65
CA ALA A 241 -42.86 -16.02 14.51
C ALA A 241 -42.21 -17.36 14.95
N ARG A 242 -42.55 -18.46 14.25
CA ARG A 242 -41.85 -19.75 14.32
C ARG A 242 -40.71 -19.77 13.31
N SER A 243 -39.59 -20.41 13.63
CA SER A 243 -38.60 -20.91 12.66
C SER A 243 -38.49 -22.43 12.74
N LYS A 244 -38.36 -23.08 11.58
CA LYS A 244 -38.18 -24.53 11.39
C LYS A 244 -36.86 -24.79 10.67
N THR A 245 -36.07 -25.70 11.24
CA THR A 245 -35.29 -26.82 10.64
C THR A 245 -34.42 -26.62 9.40
N GLY A 246 -33.19 -27.13 9.49
CA GLY A 246 -32.39 -27.66 8.37
C GLY A 246 -31.32 -28.63 8.90
N ASP A 247 -31.49 -29.92 8.58
CA ASP A 247 -30.52 -31.01 8.72
C ASP A 247 -29.37 -30.84 7.72
N ASP A 248 -28.15 -31.27 8.10
CA ASP A 248 -27.18 -31.77 7.13
C ASP A 248 -26.36 -32.92 7.74
N ASP A 249 -26.42 -34.05 7.05
CA ASP A 249 -25.78 -35.33 7.30
C ASP A 249 -24.81 -35.55 6.14
N ARG A 250 -23.51 -35.74 6.43
CA ARG A 250 -22.59 -36.50 5.56
C ARG A 250 -21.19 -36.75 6.16
N MET A 251 -20.98 -38.02 6.46
CA MET A 251 -19.85 -38.89 6.10
C MET A 251 -18.47 -38.67 6.77
N LYS A 252 -18.15 -39.69 7.59
CA LYS A 252 -16.84 -40.04 8.13
C LYS A 252 -16.38 -41.32 7.40
N GLU A 253 -15.26 -41.29 6.70
CA GLU A 253 -14.58 -42.51 6.24
C GLU A 253 -13.24 -42.68 6.94
N GLY A 254 -12.99 -43.93 7.35
CA GLY A 254 -11.88 -44.34 8.21
C GLY A 254 -10.65 -44.80 7.44
N GLU A 255 -9.51 -44.56 8.08
CA GLU A 255 -8.20 -45.04 7.67
C GLU A 255 -8.03 -46.53 8.01
N THR A 256 -7.59 -47.34 7.04
CA THR A 256 -7.04 -48.67 7.31
C THR A 256 -5.57 -48.73 6.91
N ASN A 257 -4.75 -49.08 7.90
CA ASN A 257 -3.35 -49.48 7.86
C ASN A 257 -2.99 -50.36 6.64
N ARG A 258 -1.87 -50.04 5.99
CA ARG A 258 -1.09 -50.96 5.15
C ARG A 258 0.33 -51.07 5.70
N ASN A 259 0.64 -52.24 6.25
CA ASN A 259 2.00 -52.71 6.46
C ASN A 259 2.12 -54.11 5.85
N GLU A 260 3.12 -54.27 4.98
CA GLU A 260 3.97 -55.45 4.68
C GLU A 260 4.35 -55.43 3.19
N ALA A 261 5.63 -55.18 2.87
CA ALA A 261 6.73 -56.18 2.75
C ALA A 261 6.74 -56.76 1.32
N THR A 262 7.82 -56.94 0.55
CA THR A 262 9.28 -56.97 0.79
C THR A 262 10.00 -57.05 -0.58
N SER A 263 11.22 -56.48 -0.64
CA SER A 263 12.38 -56.83 -1.48
C SER A 263 12.24 -57.00 -3.01
N MET A 264 12.94 -56.15 -3.78
CA MET A 264 14.13 -56.53 -4.58
C MET A 264 14.69 -55.34 -5.37
N MET A 265 15.99 -55.42 -5.69
CA MET A 265 16.81 -54.56 -6.58
C MET A 265 17.59 -53.40 -5.94
N PHE A 266 18.69 -53.81 -5.31
CA PHE A 266 19.93 -53.03 -5.17
C PHE A 266 20.57 -52.84 -6.57
N GLY A 267 20.19 -51.77 -7.26
CA GLY A 267 20.79 -51.32 -8.51
C GLY A 267 20.69 -49.80 -8.65
N GLY A 268 21.78 -49.09 -8.36
CA GLY A 268 21.97 -47.69 -8.77
C GLY A 268 21.03 -46.63 -8.17
N ARG A 269 21.07 -46.41 -6.85
CA ARG A 269 20.35 -45.33 -6.13
C ARG A 269 20.63 -43.89 -6.64
N ASN A 270 21.64 -43.72 -7.50
CA ASN A 270 21.96 -42.44 -8.15
C ASN A 270 21.22 -42.25 -9.50
N GLY A 271 20.96 -43.30 -10.27
CA GLY A 271 20.27 -43.22 -11.57
C GLY A 271 18.76 -42.97 -11.43
N SER A 272 18.11 -43.55 -10.41
CA SER A 272 16.67 -43.31 -10.17
C SER A 272 16.38 -41.88 -9.71
N LYS A 273 17.29 -41.26 -8.94
CA LYS A 273 17.20 -39.85 -8.55
C LYS A 273 17.48 -38.91 -9.71
N GLN A 274 18.43 -39.24 -10.60
CA GLN A 274 18.69 -38.48 -11.82
C GLN A 274 17.48 -38.54 -12.77
N ALA A 275 16.92 -39.73 -13.02
CA ALA A 275 15.73 -39.90 -13.85
C ALA A 275 14.49 -39.17 -13.28
N MET A 276 14.34 -39.10 -11.95
CA MET A 276 13.28 -38.30 -11.32
C MET A 276 13.50 -36.79 -11.52
N ARG A 277 14.74 -36.30 -11.39
CA ARG A 277 15.09 -34.91 -11.64
C ARG A 277 14.91 -34.52 -13.10
N GLU A 278 15.29 -35.38 -14.04
CA GLU A 278 15.11 -35.15 -15.48
C GLU A 278 13.62 -35.07 -15.86
N ARG A 279 12.77 -35.91 -15.25
CA ARG A 279 11.32 -35.81 -15.43
C ARG A 279 10.74 -34.52 -14.85
N GLN A 280 11.22 -34.10 -13.68
CA GLN A 280 10.82 -32.84 -13.06
C GLN A 280 11.32 -31.62 -13.82
N SER A 281 12.56 -31.65 -14.34
CA SER A 281 13.12 -30.57 -15.14
C SER A 281 12.42 -30.45 -16.48
N ARG A 282 12.11 -31.58 -17.15
CA ARG A 282 11.34 -31.60 -18.40
C ARG A 282 9.92 -31.09 -18.21
N MET A 283 9.28 -31.38 -17.07
CA MET A 283 7.96 -30.82 -16.74
C MET A 283 8.04 -29.30 -16.56
N LEU A 284 9.05 -28.81 -15.85
CA LEU A 284 9.23 -27.38 -15.61
C LEU A 284 9.61 -26.62 -16.88
N GLU A 285 10.46 -27.22 -17.72
CA GLU A 285 10.80 -26.73 -19.06
C GLU A 285 9.57 -26.67 -19.97
N ALA A 286 8.74 -27.72 -20.00
CA ALA A 286 7.49 -27.71 -20.75
C ALA A 286 6.49 -26.62 -20.25
N GLN A 287 6.44 -26.36 -18.93
CA GLN A 287 5.63 -25.26 -18.38
C GLN A 287 6.18 -23.89 -18.78
N LEU A 288 7.50 -23.71 -18.77
CA LEU A 288 8.15 -22.48 -19.23
C LEU A 288 7.95 -22.27 -20.73
N GLU A 289 8.11 -23.30 -21.55
CA GLU A 289 7.84 -23.23 -22.99
C GLU A 289 6.37 -22.94 -23.30
N ALA A 290 5.43 -23.53 -22.54
CA ALA A 290 4.02 -23.22 -22.70
C ALA A 290 3.71 -21.76 -22.31
N ALA A 291 4.36 -21.24 -21.26
CA ALA A 291 4.21 -19.85 -20.84
C ALA A 291 4.82 -18.88 -21.86
N THR A 292 6.00 -19.19 -22.43
CA THR A 292 6.62 -18.34 -23.46
C THR A 292 5.83 -18.36 -24.77
N LYS A 293 5.27 -19.52 -25.16
CA LYS A 293 4.38 -19.62 -26.33
C LYS A 293 3.10 -18.82 -26.14
N ARG A 294 2.44 -18.91 -24.98
CA ARG A 294 1.27 -18.08 -24.66
C ARG A 294 1.59 -16.59 -24.68
N ALA A 295 2.70 -16.19 -24.05
CA ALA A 295 3.14 -14.79 -24.07
C ALA A 295 3.42 -14.30 -25.50
N ALA A 296 4.04 -15.11 -26.35
CA ALA A 296 4.27 -14.76 -27.76
C ALA A 296 2.96 -14.70 -28.56
N GLU A 297 1.98 -15.57 -28.29
CA GLU A 297 0.65 -15.53 -28.91
C GLU A 297 -0.11 -14.27 -28.47
N ASP A 298 -0.08 -13.94 -27.18
CA ASP A 298 -0.70 -12.74 -26.63
C ASP A 298 -0.09 -11.47 -27.24
N GLU A 299 1.25 -11.38 -27.33
CA GLU A 299 1.94 -10.26 -28.00
C GLU A 299 1.55 -10.14 -29.48
N ARG A 300 1.36 -11.26 -30.19
CA ARG A 300 0.92 -11.25 -31.60
C ARG A 300 -0.51 -10.75 -31.72
N VAL A 301 -1.41 -11.19 -30.84
CA VAL A 301 -2.81 -10.71 -30.79
C VAL A 301 -2.84 -9.21 -30.47
N GLU A 302 -2.04 -8.74 -29.52
CA GLU A 302 -1.92 -7.31 -29.21
C GLU A 302 -1.40 -6.50 -30.41
N GLN A 303 -0.37 -7.00 -31.09
CA GLN A 303 0.15 -6.35 -32.30
C GLN A 303 -0.89 -6.30 -33.42
N GLU A 304 -1.63 -7.38 -33.65
CA GLU A 304 -2.72 -7.41 -34.63
C GLU A 304 -3.85 -6.44 -34.25
N ALA A 305 -4.19 -6.35 -32.96
CA ALA A 305 -5.17 -5.39 -32.46
C ALA A 305 -4.70 -3.94 -32.66
N LEU A 306 -3.43 -3.63 -32.37
CA LEU A 306 -2.82 -2.33 -32.61
C LEU A 306 -2.79 -1.98 -34.11
N GLN A 307 -2.45 -2.94 -34.97
CA GLN A 307 -2.48 -2.74 -36.42
C GLN A 307 -3.92 -2.50 -36.91
N ARG A 308 -4.90 -3.23 -36.39
CA ARG A 308 -6.31 -3.03 -36.73
C ARG A 308 -6.81 -1.67 -36.26
N ALA A 309 -6.43 -1.23 -35.06
CA ALA A 309 -6.73 0.10 -34.54
C ALA A 309 -6.03 1.22 -35.34
N ALA A 310 -4.80 0.99 -35.78
CA ALA A 310 -4.08 1.92 -36.66
C ALA A 310 -4.75 2.01 -38.05
N LYS A 311 -5.19 0.89 -38.60
CA LYS A 311 -5.93 0.83 -39.88
C LYS A 311 -7.32 1.46 -39.81
N SER A 312 -8.01 1.39 -38.66
CA SER A 312 -9.34 2.00 -38.49
C SER A 312 -9.28 3.50 -38.16
N ARG A 313 -8.15 4.00 -37.65
CA ARG A 313 -7.96 5.42 -37.36
C ARG A 313 -7.57 6.18 -38.62
N LYS A 314 -8.45 7.08 -39.07
CA LYS A 314 -8.17 8.01 -40.17
C LYS A 314 -6.90 8.81 -39.87
N THR A 315 -5.98 8.82 -40.83
CA THR A 315 -4.71 9.55 -40.68
C THR A 315 -4.95 11.06 -40.78
N GLN A 316 -4.06 11.87 -40.19
CA GLN A 316 -4.13 13.33 -40.29
C GLN A 316 -4.17 13.82 -41.75
N GLY A 317 -3.50 13.12 -42.67
CA GLY A 317 -3.51 13.43 -44.11
C GLY A 317 -4.86 13.13 -44.80
N GLU A 318 -5.56 12.07 -44.39
CA GLU A 318 -6.93 11.81 -44.87
C GLU A 318 -7.90 12.89 -44.40
N ILE A 319 -7.72 13.38 -43.17
CA ILE A 319 -8.52 14.47 -42.60
C ILE A 319 -8.24 15.80 -43.32
N SER A 320 -6.97 16.13 -43.59
CA SER A 320 -6.61 17.36 -44.32
C SER A 320 -7.09 17.33 -45.76
N SER A 321 -6.90 16.21 -46.48
CA SER A 321 -7.39 16.05 -47.87
C SER A 321 -8.92 16.05 -47.96
N ALA A 322 -9.64 15.54 -46.95
CA ALA A 322 -11.09 15.66 -46.88
C ALA A 322 -11.53 17.11 -46.64
N LYS A 323 -10.80 17.84 -45.78
CA LYS A 323 -11.05 19.27 -45.51
C LYS A 323 -10.77 20.15 -46.73
N GLU A 324 -9.69 19.88 -47.47
CA GLU A 324 -9.36 20.58 -48.73
C GLU A 324 -10.43 20.36 -49.79
N ARG A 325 -10.87 19.12 -50.01
CA ARG A 325 -11.98 18.81 -50.93
C ARG A 325 -13.28 19.48 -50.53
N TYR A 326 -13.56 19.54 -49.23
CA TYR A 326 -14.74 20.27 -48.73
C TYR A 326 -14.65 21.77 -49.02
N LEU A 327 -13.49 22.39 -48.78
CA LEU A 327 -13.27 23.81 -49.07
C LEU A 327 -13.33 24.13 -50.57
N GLN A 328 -12.82 23.24 -51.42
CA GLN A 328 -12.93 23.37 -52.88
C GLN A 328 -14.39 23.34 -53.33
N ARG A 329 -15.17 22.32 -52.90
CA ARG A 329 -16.61 22.27 -53.20
C ARG A 329 -17.36 23.50 -52.71
N LYS A 330 -17.00 24.04 -51.53
CA LYS A 330 -17.60 25.27 -51.01
C LYS A 330 -17.26 26.49 -51.88
N ARG A 331 -16.01 26.63 -52.30
CA ARG A 331 -15.59 27.73 -53.19
C ARG A 331 -16.26 27.64 -54.56
N GLU A 332 -16.38 26.44 -55.11
CA GLU A 332 -17.07 26.21 -56.38
C GLU A 332 -18.58 26.52 -56.28
N ALA A 333 -19.23 26.13 -55.18
CA ALA A 333 -20.62 26.48 -54.92
C ALA A 333 -20.83 28.00 -54.75
N GLU A 334 -19.92 28.69 -54.04
CA GLU A 334 -19.96 30.15 -53.91
C GLU A 334 -19.70 30.85 -55.24
N ALA A 335 -18.79 30.33 -56.08
CA ALA A 335 -18.53 30.86 -57.41
C ALA A 335 -19.73 30.65 -58.34
N ALA A 336 -20.38 29.48 -58.29
CA ALA A 336 -21.58 29.18 -59.05
C ALA A 336 -22.76 30.06 -58.61
N ALA A 337 -22.97 30.24 -57.30
CA ALA A 337 -24.00 31.14 -56.78
C ALA A 337 -23.75 32.61 -57.17
N LYS A 338 -22.49 33.03 -57.23
CA LYS A 338 -22.12 34.37 -57.73
C LYS A 338 -22.37 34.51 -59.23
N ALA A 339 -22.09 33.48 -60.03
CA ALA A 339 -22.37 33.48 -61.45
C ALA A 339 -23.89 33.54 -61.73
N GLU A 340 -24.68 32.76 -61.00
CA GLU A 340 -26.15 32.74 -61.11
C GLU A 340 -26.77 34.10 -60.70
N ALA A 341 -26.21 34.76 -59.67
CA ALA A 341 -26.63 36.09 -59.24
C ALA A 341 -26.24 37.22 -60.21
N THR A 342 -25.32 36.98 -61.16
CA THR A 342 -24.94 37.95 -62.21
C THR A 342 -25.69 37.76 -63.53
N GLU A 343 -26.34 36.61 -63.74
CA GLU A 343 -27.17 36.32 -64.91
C GLU A 343 -28.67 36.60 -64.68
N SER A 344 -29.05 36.98 -63.45
CA SER A 344 -30.39 37.49 -63.07
C SER A 344 -30.40 39.01 -63.02
#